data_AF-A0A972UV88-F1
#
_entry.id   AF-A0A972UV88-F1
#
_cell.length_a   1.000
_cell.length_b   1.000
_cell.length_c   1.000
_cell.angle_alpha   90.00
_cell.angle_beta   90.00
_cell.angle_gamma   90.00
#
_symmetry.space_group_name_H-M   'P 1'
#
loop_
_entity.id
_entity.type
_entity.pdbx_description
1 polymer ?
#
loop_
_entity_poly.entity_id
_entity_poly.type
_entity_poly.pdbx_seq_one_letter_code
_entity_poly.pdbx_strand_id
1 'polypeptide(L)'
;MSQFYKFYKTFISSPGDVQTERDYAEDAINKLSDSIEESLRSYLKVERWEKLPPEYNEESIQENLNKLVRKCHFFILILDKKYGSIEEGHKKSNTEREIDAILE
;
A
#
# COMPACT_ATOMS: atom_id res chain seq x y z
N MET A 1 -2.01 27.09 -21.65
CA MET A 1 -3.01 26.10 -21.21
C MET A 1 -2.45 25.43 -19.98
N SER A 2 -3.16 25.45 -18.85
CA SER A 2 -2.79 24.64 -17.68
C SER A 2 -2.88 23.17 -18.07
N GLN A 3 -1.78 22.44 -17.99
CA GLN A 3 -1.69 21.06 -18.41
C GLN A 3 -1.87 20.19 -17.15
N PHE A 4 -3.00 19.50 -17.05
CA PHE A 4 -3.34 18.73 -15.85
C PHE A 4 -2.64 17.36 -15.86
N TYR A 5 -1.89 17.09 -14.80
CA TYR A 5 -1.36 15.76 -14.49
C TYR A 5 -2.36 14.94 -13.68
N LYS A 6 -2.38 13.63 -13.92
CA LYS A 6 -3.14 12.67 -13.11
C LYS A 6 -2.27 12.10 -12.00
N PHE A 7 -2.83 11.94 -10.81
CA PHE A 7 -2.12 11.38 -9.66
C PHE A 7 -2.81 10.09 -9.21
N TYR A 8 -2.05 8.99 -9.22
CA TYR A 8 -2.52 7.68 -8.81
C TYR A 8 -1.82 7.27 -7.51
N LYS A 9 -2.62 7.16 -6.45
CA LYS A 9 -2.15 6.66 -5.15
C LYS A 9 -1.89 5.16 -5.22
N THR A 10 -0.70 4.75 -4.81
CA THR A 10 -0.27 3.36 -4.73
C THR A 10 -0.01 3.03 -3.27
N PHE A 11 -0.70 2.03 -2.73
CA PHE A 11 -0.53 1.61 -1.34
C PHE A 11 0.23 0.28 -1.29
N ILE A 12 1.28 0.21 -0.46
CA ILE A 12 2.06 -1.01 -0.25
C ILE A 12 1.73 -1.55 1.14
N SER A 13 1.12 -2.74 1.19
CA SER A 13 0.90 -3.51 2.41
C SER A 13 1.92 -4.64 2.52
N SER A 14 2.39 -4.90 3.74
CA SER A 14 3.32 -5.99 3.99
C SER A 14 3.50 -6.29 5.48
N PRO A 15 3.95 -7.51 5.85
CA PRO A 15 4.48 -7.81 7.18
C PRO A 15 5.58 -6.83 7.63
N GLY A 16 5.73 -6.64 8.94
CA GLY A 16 6.73 -5.70 9.48
C GLY A 16 8.18 -6.03 9.09
N ASP A 17 8.49 -7.31 8.86
CA ASP A 17 9.85 -7.84 8.69
C ASP A 17 10.37 -7.85 7.24
N VAL A 18 9.61 -7.33 6.27
CA VAL A 18 9.98 -7.28 4.84
C VAL A 18 10.28 -5.85 4.36
N GLN A 19 11.09 -5.12 5.13
CA GLN A 19 11.44 -3.72 4.82
C GLN A 19 12.17 -3.59 3.48
N THR A 20 13.10 -4.51 3.19
CA THR A 20 13.90 -4.49 1.97
C THR A 20 13.03 -4.66 0.72
N GLU A 21 12.05 -5.56 0.77
CA GLU A 21 11.09 -5.79 -0.30
C GLU A 21 10.19 -4.58 -0.52
N ARG A 22 9.74 -3.92 0.57
CA ARG A 22 9.01 -2.65 0.48
C ARG A 22 9.81 -1.58 -0.24
N ASP A 23 11.09 -1.44 0.10
CA ASP A 23 11.95 -0.41 -0.48
C ASP A 23 12.22 -0.69 -1.98
N TYR A 24 12.38 -1.96 -2.37
CA TYR A 24 12.46 -2.33 -3.79
C TYR A 24 11.17 -2.07 -4.55
N ALA A 25 10.01 -2.33 -3.95
CA ALA A 25 8.72 -2.00 -4.56
C ALA A 25 8.56 -0.49 -4.73
N GLU A 26 8.88 0.32 -3.72
CA GLU A 26 8.85 1.78 -3.79
C GLU A 26 9.77 2.32 -4.90
N ASP A 27 11.01 1.83 -4.99
CA ASP A 27 11.96 2.21 -6.05
C ASP A 27 11.45 1.85 -7.45
N ALA A 28 10.88 0.66 -7.63
CA ALA A 28 10.30 0.24 -8.91
C ALA A 28 9.12 1.12 -9.33
N ILE A 29 8.24 1.49 -8.38
CA ILE A 29 7.09 2.36 -8.65
C ILE A 29 7.55 3.78 -9.02
N ASN A 30 8.58 4.30 -8.33
CA ASN A 30 9.13 5.62 -8.63
C ASN A 30 9.75 5.65 -10.04
N LYS A 31 10.56 4.64 -10.39
CA LYS A 31 11.13 4.50 -11.76
C LYS A 31 10.05 4.39 -12.83
N LEU A 32 8.97 3.64 -12.53
CA LEU A 32 7.83 3.56 -13.43
C LEU A 32 7.13 4.90 -13.58
N SER A 33 6.91 5.62 -12.46
CA SER A 33 6.30 6.94 -12.44
C SER A 33 7.07 7.91 -13.35
N ASP A 34 8.40 7.97 -13.20
CA ASP A 34 9.27 8.84 -14.01
C ASP A 34 9.17 8.47 -15.50
N SER A 35 9.09 7.17 -15.81
CA SER A 35 9.01 6.69 -17.20
C SER A 35 7.68 7.00 -17.89
N ILE A 36 6.58 7.10 -17.12
CA ILE A 36 5.24 7.38 -17.66
C ILE A 36 4.83 8.84 -17.54
N GLU A 37 5.61 9.66 -16.82
CA GLU A 37 5.28 11.06 -16.54
C GLU A 37 5.01 11.85 -17.83
N GLU A 38 5.96 11.89 -18.76
CA GLU A 38 5.81 12.69 -19.97
C GLU A 38 4.79 12.11 -20.95
N SER A 39 4.81 10.78 -21.10
CA SER A 39 4.02 10.07 -22.11
C SER A 39 2.55 9.94 -21.72
N LEU A 40 2.26 9.68 -20.44
CA LEU A 40 0.91 9.48 -19.91
C LEU A 40 0.42 10.64 -19.04
N ARG A 41 1.26 11.65 -18.78
CA ARG A 41 0.93 12.79 -17.89
C ARG A 41 0.40 12.33 -16.55
N SER A 42 1.06 11.32 -15.99
CA SER A 42 0.60 10.59 -14.83
C SER A 42 1.73 10.37 -13.85
N TYR A 43 1.43 10.53 -12.56
CA TYR A 43 2.35 10.20 -11.47
C TYR A 43 1.78 9.08 -10.62
N LEU A 44 2.65 8.17 -10.18
CA LEU A 44 2.35 7.19 -9.16
C LEU A 44 2.91 7.70 -7.83
N LYS A 45 2.05 7.86 -6.82
CA LYS A 45 2.46 8.28 -5.48
C LYS A 45 2.36 7.11 -4.52
N VAL A 46 3.48 6.68 -3.97
CA VAL A 46 3.52 5.64 -2.94
C VAL A 46 3.06 6.22 -1.59
N GLU A 47 2.09 5.57 -0.95
CA GLU A 47 1.63 5.87 0.41
C GLU A 47 2.05 4.69 1.31
N ARG A 48 2.73 5.00 2.42
CA ARG A 48 3.22 4.04 3.40
C ARG A 48 2.62 4.36 4.76
N TRP A 49 2.16 3.33 5.47
CA TRP A 49 1.61 3.50 6.81
C TRP A 49 2.68 3.95 7.81
N GLU A 50 3.94 3.58 7.60
CA GLU A 50 5.06 3.98 8.47
C GLU A 50 5.36 5.49 8.41
N LYS A 51 4.90 6.17 7.37
CA LYS A 51 5.10 7.62 7.16
C LYS A 51 3.94 8.44 7.71
N LEU A 52 2.94 7.82 8.36
CA LEU A 52 1.86 8.53 9.03
C LEU A 52 2.35 9.17 10.35
N PRO A 53 1.97 10.42 10.66
CA PRO A 53 2.43 11.11 11.87
C PRO A 53 2.04 10.36 13.16
N PRO A 54 2.81 10.46 14.25
CA PRO A 54 2.66 9.64 15.46
C PRO A 54 1.42 9.95 16.33
N GLU A 55 0.52 10.84 15.92
CA GLU A 55 -0.64 11.28 16.73
C GLU A 55 -1.81 10.25 16.76
N TYR A 56 -1.55 9.01 16.34
CA TYR A 56 -2.56 8.00 16.11
C TYR A 56 -2.51 6.89 17.17
N ASN A 57 -3.52 6.85 18.02
CA ASN A 57 -3.88 5.73 18.90
C ASN A 57 -4.03 4.43 18.07
N GLU A 58 -3.65 3.26 18.61
CA GLU A 58 -3.62 1.98 17.86
C GLU A 58 -4.95 1.64 17.16
N GLU A 59 -6.08 1.94 17.79
CA GLU A 59 -7.42 1.77 17.23
C GLU A 59 -7.64 2.64 15.97
N SER A 60 -7.01 3.81 15.91
CA SER A 60 -7.04 4.70 14.74
C SER A 60 -6.11 4.24 13.60
N ILE A 61 -5.10 3.40 13.88
CA ILE A 61 -4.17 2.93 12.83
C ILE A 61 -4.88 2.01 11.85
N GLN A 62 -5.67 1.04 12.34
CA GLN A 62 -6.41 0.12 11.48
C GLN A 62 -7.46 0.85 10.63
N GLU A 63 -8.17 1.82 11.21
CA GLU A 63 -9.13 2.65 10.46
C GLU A 63 -8.44 3.49 9.38
N ASN A 64 -7.26 4.03 9.68
CA ASN A 64 -6.48 4.82 8.73
C ASN A 64 -5.90 3.94 7.61
N LEU A 65 -5.42 2.74 7.92
CA LEU A 65 -5.04 1.74 6.93
C LEU A 65 -6.21 1.45 6.00
N ASN A 66 -7.39 1.15 6.54
CA ASN A 66 -8.59 0.91 5.74
C ASN A 66 -8.95 2.13 4.85
N LYS A 67 -8.78 3.36 5.35
CA LYS A 67 -8.97 4.59 4.55
C LYS A 67 -7.95 4.72 3.43
N LEU A 68 -6.69 4.36 3.66
CA LEU A 68 -5.64 4.40 2.64
C LEU A 68 -5.89 3.36 1.55
N VAL A 69 -6.25 2.14 1.95
CA VAL A 69 -6.64 1.05 1.04
C VAL A 69 -7.82 1.47 0.17
N ARG A 70 -8.90 1.98 0.76
CA ARG A 70 -10.09 2.43 0.01
C ARG A 70 -9.84 3.59 -0.94
N LYS A 71 -8.79 4.39 -0.70
CA LYS A 71 -8.46 5.58 -1.51
C LYS A 71 -7.33 5.33 -2.50
N CYS A 72 -6.71 4.14 -2.49
CA CYS A 72 -5.66 3.82 -3.43
C CYS A 72 -6.25 3.46 -4.80
N HIS A 73 -5.47 3.71 -5.85
CA HIS A 73 -5.78 3.27 -7.21
C HIS A 73 -5.07 1.95 -7.52
N PHE A 74 -3.90 1.75 -6.90
CA PHE A 74 -3.12 0.53 -6.98
C PHE A 74 -2.82 0.03 -5.58
N PHE A 75 -3.01 -1.25 -5.36
CA PHE A 75 -2.68 -1.94 -4.11
C PHE A 75 -1.61 -2.98 -4.39
N ILE A 76 -0.53 -2.96 -3.62
CA ILE A 76 0.58 -3.90 -3.72
C ILE A 76 0.70 -4.64 -2.39
N LEU A 77 0.60 -5.96 -2.46
CA LEU A 77 0.68 -6.84 -1.30
C LEU A 77 1.98 -7.64 -1.33
N ILE A 78 2.81 -7.48 -0.31
CA ILE A 78 4.03 -8.27 -0.11
C ILE A 78 3.78 -9.21 1.06
N LEU A 79 3.87 -10.53 0.86
CA LEU A 79 3.51 -11.52 1.89
C LEU A 79 4.70 -12.32 2.41
N ASP A 80 5.73 -12.52 1.58
CA ASP A 80 6.90 -13.36 1.88
C ASP A 80 6.51 -14.68 2.58
N LYS A 81 7.11 -15.02 3.72
CA LYS A 81 6.84 -16.23 4.50
C LYS A 81 5.49 -16.23 5.22
N LYS A 82 4.75 -15.11 5.21
CA LYS A 82 3.43 -14.97 5.86
C LYS A 82 2.24 -15.27 4.95
N TYR A 83 2.49 -15.68 3.70
CA TYR A 83 1.41 -16.12 2.81
C TYR A 83 0.62 -17.27 3.45
N GLY A 84 -0.68 -17.07 3.67
CA GLY A 84 -1.56 -18.09 4.23
C GLY A 84 -1.33 -18.42 5.71
N SER A 85 -0.50 -17.66 6.44
CA SER A 85 -0.30 -17.87 7.87
C SER A 85 -1.56 -17.50 8.65
N ILE A 86 -1.93 -18.33 9.62
CA ILE A 86 -3.05 -18.10 10.54
C ILE A 86 -2.47 -17.79 11.92
N GLU A 87 -2.76 -16.61 12.43
CA GLU A 87 -2.43 -16.23 13.81
C GLU A 87 -3.34 -16.95 14.82
N GLU A 88 -2.83 -17.20 16.03
CA GLU A 88 -3.63 -17.82 17.10
C GLU A 88 -4.92 -17.03 17.34
N GLY A 89 -6.03 -17.75 17.47
CA GLY A 89 -7.36 -17.14 17.69
C GLY A 89 -8.10 -16.71 16.42
N HIS A 90 -7.50 -16.83 15.23
CA HIS A 90 -8.14 -16.50 13.96
C HIS A 90 -8.59 -17.73 13.15
N LYS A 91 -9.69 -17.58 12.41
CA LYS A 91 -10.22 -18.62 11.50
C LYS A 91 -9.76 -18.45 10.05
N LYS A 92 -9.35 -17.24 9.68
CA LYS A 92 -8.88 -16.85 8.34
C LYS A 92 -7.40 -16.49 8.40
N SER A 93 -6.69 -16.73 7.31
CA SER A 93 -5.29 -16.31 7.20
C SER A 93 -5.16 -14.78 7.22
N ASN A 94 -3.99 -14.26 7.61
CA ASN A 94 -3.70 -12.82 7.55
C ASN A 94 -3.91 -12.29 6.12
N THR A 95 -3.42 -13.03 5.12
CA THR A 95 -3.61 -12.73 3.71
C THR A 95 -5.09 -12.63 3.30
N GLU A 96 -5.92 -13.57 3.72
CA GLU A 96 -7.36 -13.56 3.39
C GLU A 96 -8.05 -12.36 4.04
N ARG A 97 -7.74 -12.05 5.30
CA ARG A 97 -8.29 -10.87 6.00
C ARG A 97 -7.88 -9.56 5.31
N GLU A 98 -6.64 -9.47 4.84
CA GLU A 98 -6.14 -8.31 4.10
C GLU A 98 -6.85 -8.17 2.73
N ILE A 99 -7.00 -9.27 1.98
CA ILE A 99 -7.71 -9.29 0.69
C ILE A 99 -9.18 -8.89 0.86
N ASP A 100 -9.87 -9.45 1.85
CA ASP A 100 -11.27 -9.11 2.14
C ASP A 100 -11.43 -7.60 2.39
N ALA A 101 -10.53 -7.01 3.20
CA ALA A 101 -10.57 -5.57 3.51
C ALA A 101 -10.33 -4.66 2.29
N ILE A 102 -9.66 -5.15 1.25
CA ILE A 102 -9.38 -4.41 0.01
C ILE A 102 -10.55 -4.51 -0.98
N LEU A 103 -11.22 -5.65 -1.02
CA LEU A 103 -12.27 -5.95 -1.99
C LEU A 103 -13.68 -5.51 -1.54
N GLU A 104 -13.85 -5.12 -0.27
CA GLU A 104 -15.08 -4.50 0.29
C GLU A 104 -15.21 -3.00 0.01
#